data_AF-A0A382TP32-F1
#
_entry.id   AF-A0A382TP32-F1
#
_cell.length_a   1.000
_cell.length_b   1.000
_cell.length_c   1.000
_cell.angle_alpha   90.00
_cell.angle_beta   90.00
_cell.angle_gamma   90.00
#
_symmetry.space_group_name_H-M   'P 1'
#
loop_
_entity.id
_entity.type
_entity.pdbx_description
1 polymer ?
#
loop_
_entity_poly.entity_id
_entity_poly.type
_entity_poly.pdbx_seq_one_letter_code
_entity_poly.pdbx_strand_id
1 'polypeptide(L)'
;MRRKQTALLIALLLLGSMIFVSQIRPSSPVQSVHPGDTTGEGPPITDRDKDGMPDLHEEAFSESVFLDLGDRSRTIPGLDADNGTDNQSDHDYDGLTALMEY
;
A
#
# COMPACT_ATOMS: atom_id res chain seq x y z
N MET A 1 27.99 22.23 30.49
CA MET A 1 26.68 22.76 30.05
C MET A 1 26.53 22.84 28.53
N ARG A 2 27.55 23.28 27.77
CA ARG A 2 27.52 23.37 26.28
C ARG A 2 27.05 22.10 25.55
N ARG A 3 27.57 20.91 25.87
CA ARG A 3 27.22 19.65 25.17
C ARG A 3 25.75 19.24 25.30
N LYS A 4 25.11 19.50 26.45
CA LYS A 4 23.69 19.13 26.69
C LYS A 4 22.74 20.03 25.89
N GLN A 5 23.08 21.31 25.75
CA GLN A 5 22.30 22.26 24.94
C GLN A 5 22.43 21.96 23.44
N THR A 6 23.62 21.57 22.97
CA THR A 6 23.81 21.17 21.57
C THR A 6 23.04 19.89 21.23
N ALA A 7 23.03 18.89 22.12
CA ALA A 7 22.28 17.65 21.90
C ALA A 7 20.76 17.90 21.83
N LEU A 8 20.22 18.77 22.69
CA LEU A 8 18.81 19.16 22.67
C LEU A 8 18.43 19.82 21.34
N LEU A 9 19.27 20.73 20.84
CA LEU A 9 19.02 21.45 19.59
C LEU A 9 19.02 20.52 18.38
N ILE A 10 19.94 19.55 18.33
CA ILE A 10 19.98 18.54 17.27
C ILE A 10 18.74 17.64 17.31
N ALA A 11 18.33 17.20 18.51
CA ALA A 11 17.14 16.38 18.66
C ALA A 11 15.87 17.11 18.19
N LEU A 12 15.75 18.40 18.53
CA LEU A 12 14.62 19.24 18.10
C LEU A 12 14.60 19.41 16.58
N LEU A 13 15.76 19.60 15.95
CA LEU A 13 15.89 19.69 14.49
C LEU A 13 15.46 18.40 13.79
N LEU A 14 15.90 17.24 14.29
CA LEU A 14 15.55 15.94 13.71
C LEU A 14 14.04 15.65 13.83
N LEU A 15 13.47 15.86 15.02
CA LEU A 15 12.03 15.70 15.24
C LEU A 15 11.21 16.68 14.39
N GLY A 16 11.63 17.94 14.33
CA GLY A 16 10.99 18.96 13.50
C GLY A 16 11.03 18.61 12.01
N SER A 17 12.17 18.12 11.50
CA SER A 17 12.27 17.69 10.11
C SER A 17 11.39 16.47 9.80
N MET A 18 11.31 15.52 10.74
CA MET A 18 10.50 14.31 10.56
C MET A 18 9.00 14.66 10.49
N ILE A 19 8.54 15.51 11.42
CA ILE A 19 7.14 15.98 11.42
C ILE A 19 6.83 16.70 10.11
N PHE A 20 7.73 17.55 9.63
CA PHE A 20 7.50 18.31 8.40
C PHE A 20 7.39 17.40 7.17
N VAL A 21 8.30 16.43 7.02
CA VAL A 21 8.26 15.46 5.90
C VAL A 21 7.02 14.57 6.00
N SER A 22 6.60 14.16 7.20
CA SER A 22 5.41 13.33 7.40
C SER A 22 4.10 13.99 6.98
N GLN A 23 4.04 15.33 6.88
CA GLN A 23 2.83 16.04 6.45
C GLN A 23 2.80 16.32 4.93
N ILE A 24 3.88 16.02 4.20
CA ILE A 24 3.89 16.19 2.75
C ILE A 24 3.10 15.04 2.14
N ARG A 25 1.95 15.35 1.53
CA ARG A 25 1.19 14.38 0.75
C ARG A 25 2.10 13.81 -0.35
N PRO A 26 2.19 12.48 -0.51
CA PRO A 26 2.82 11.90 -1.68
C PRO A 26 2.12 12.43 -2.93
N SER A 27 2.80 13.26 -3.72
CA SER A 27 2.34 13.62 -5.06
C SER A 27 3.11 12.75 -6.05
N SER A 28 2.54 11.63 -6.46
CA SER A 28 3.01 10.95 -7.66
C SER A 28 2.66 11.82 -8.87
N PRO A 29 3.61 12.15 -9.76
CA PRO A 29 3.29 12.80 -11.02
C PRO A 29 2.37 11.87 -11.81
N VAL A 30 1.13 12.30 -12.05
CA VAL A 30 0.26 11.60 -13.00
C VAL A 30 0.58 12.19 -14.37
N GLN A 31 1.13 11.38 -15.28
CA GLN A 31 1.28 11.82 -16.67
C GLN A 31 -0.11 12.13 -17.24
N SER A 32 -0.29 13.37 -17.67
CA SER A 32 -1.47 13.81 -18.40
C SER A 32 -1.08 13.92 -19.86
N VAL A 33 -1.77 13.17 -20.72
CA VAL A 33 -1.72 13.36 -22.17
C VAL A 33 -2.91 14.24 -22.53
N HIS A 34 -2.69 15.21 -23.42
CA HIS A 34 -3.78 16.05 -23.91
C HIS A 34 -4.84 15.15 -24.59
N PRO A 35 -6.16 15.32 -24.35
CA PRO A 35 -7.18 14.42 -24.88
C PRO A 35 -7.20 14.28 -26.41
N GLY A 36 -6.63 15.24 -27.13
CA GLY A 36 -6.46 15.17 -28.59
C GLY A 36 -5.28 14.33 -29.08
N ASP A 37 -4.32 14.02 -28.20
CA ASP A 37 -3.09 13.29 -28.51
C ASP A 37 -3.12 11.82 -28.01
N THR A 38 -4.19 11.42 -27.34
CA THR A 38 -4.42 10.03 -26.91
C THR A 38 -5.03 9.19 -28.04
N THR A 39 -4.73 7.90 -28.05
CA THR A 39 -5.29 6.90 -28.97
C THR A 39 -6.76 6.58 -28.70
N GLY A 40 -7.35 7.16 -27.64
CA GLY A 40 -8.75 6.91 -27.26
C GLY A 40 -8.97 5.52 -26.67
N GLU A 41 -7.89 4.86 -26.23
CA GLU A 41 -7.96 3.68 -25.38
C GLU A 41 -8.85 4.01 -24.17
N GLY A 42 -9.72 3.07 -23.79
CA GLY A 42 -10.50 3.21 -22.57
C GLY A 42 -9.60 3.40 -21.35
N PRO A 43 -10.14 3.83 -20.20
CA PRO A 43 -9.41 3.76 -18.94
C PRO A 43 -8.80 2.35 -18.81
N PRO A 44 -7.55 2.21 -18.31
CA PRO A 44 -7.03 0.90 -18.01
C PRO A 44 -8.06 0.15 -17.16
N ILE A 45 -8.27 -1.12 -17.48
CA ILE A 45 -9.04 -1.99 -16.59
C ILE A 45 -8.29 -1.96 -15.26
N THR A 46 -9.02 -1.62 -14.21
CA THR A 46 -8.48 -1.43 -12.86
C THR A 46 -8.94 -2.53 -11.93
N ASP A 47 -9.81 -3.42 -12.39
CA ASP A 47 -10.40 -4.56 -11.68
C ASP A 47 -10.81 -5.55 -12.78
N ARG A 48 -9.96 -6.55 -13.01
CA ARG A 48 -10.04 -7.44 -14.16
C ARG A 48 -10.97 -8.62 -13.92
N ASP A 49 -11.02 -9.14 -12.72
CA ASP A 49 -11.85 -10.28 -12.33
C ASP A 49 -13.21 -9.87 -11.72
N LYS A 50 -13.41 -8.58 -11.46
CA LYS A 50 -14.66 -7.93 -11.02
C LYS A 50 -15.07 -8.29 -9.61
N ASP A 51 -14.10 -8.52 -8.73
CA ASP A 51 -14.37 -8.76 -7.32
C ASP A 51 -14.48 -7.46 -6.50
N GLY A 52 -14.13 -6.31 -7.08
CA GLY A 52 -14.18 -5.00 -6.46
C GLY A 52 -12.85 -4.52 -5.85
N MET A 53 -11.80 -5.35 -5.87
CA MET A 53 -10.43 -4.93 -5.56
C MET A 53 -9.74 -4.37 -6.81
N PRO A 54 -8.91 -3.33 -6.66
CA PRO A 54 -8.11 -2.86 -7.78
C PRO A 54 -6.92 -3.78 -8.10
N ASP A 55 -6.68 -4.08 -9.37
CA ASP A 55 -5.55 -4.93 -9.84
C ASP A 55 -4.20 -4.47 -9.25
N LEU A 56 -3.98 -3.16 -9.13
CA LEU A 56 -2.75 -2.57 -8.55
C LEU A 56 -2.59 -2.86 -7.05
N HIS A 57 -3.70 -2.97 -6.32
CA HIS A 57 -3.71 -3.35 -4.92
C HIS A 57 -3.36 -4.83 -4.80
N GLU A 58 -4.01 -5.67 -5.58
CA GLU A 58 -3.78 -7.11 -5.59
C GLU A 58 -2.34 -7.46 -5.94
N GLU A 59 -1.77 -6.79 -6.95
CA GLU A 59 -0.37 -7.00 -7.32
C GLU A 59 0.61 -6.58 -6.20
N ALA A 60 0.28 -5.54 -5.43
CA ALA A 60 1.09 -5.10 -4.28
C ALA A 60 1.09 -6.11 -3.12
N PHE A 61 0.04 -6.94 -3.01
CA PHE A 61 -0.11 -7.96 -1.96
C PHE A 61 -0.18 -9.39 -2.52
N SER A 62 0.41 -9.59 -3.70
CA SER A 62 0.44 -10.90 -4.39
C SER A 62 1.33 -11.94 -3.72
N GLU A 63 2.24 -11.50 -2.83
CA GLU A 63 3.14 -12.41 -2.12
C GLU A 63 2.43 -13.16 -0.98
N SER A 64 2.54 -14.49 -1.00
CA SER A 64 2.04 -15.32 0.10
C SER A 64 2.92 -15.18 1.35
N VAL A 65 2.29 -15.01 2.51
CA VAL A 65 2.99 -14.92 3.79
C VAL A 65 2.99 -16.28 4.49
N PHE A 66 4.18 -16.78 4.83
CA PHE A 66 4.34 -17.96 5.67
C PHE A 66 4.52 -17.56 7.14
N LEU A 67 3.65 -18.07 8.01
CA LEU A 67 3.68 -17.86 9.44
C LEU A 67 4.02 -19.17 10.15
N ASP A 68 5.11 -19.15 10.92
CA ASP A 68 5.52 -20.23 11.81
C ASP A 68 5.36 -19.80 13.27
N LEU A 69 4.38 -20.40 13.96
CA LEU A 69 4.12 -20.18 15.39
C LEU A 69 4.76 -21.29 16.26
N GLY A 70 5.58 -22.15 15.66
CA GLY A 70 6.28 -23.25 16.33
C GLY A 70 5.41 -24.51 16.49
N ASP A 71 4.23 -24.38 17.10
CA ASP A 71 3.28 -25.50 17.23
C ASP A 71 2.34 -25.62 16.02
N ARG A 72 2.21 -24.54 15.23
CA ARG A 72 1.37 -24.45 14.03
C ARG A 72 2.07 -23.62 12.97
N SER A 73 2.00 -24.09 11.74
CA SER A 73 2.32 -23.28 10.56
C SER A 73 1.05 -22.99 9.77
N ARG A 74 0.97 -21.77 9.23
CA ARG A 74 -0.10 -21.31 8.36
C ARG A 74 0.52 -20.54 7.20
N THR A 75 0.10 -20.86 5.99
CA THR A 75 0.39 -20.04 4.81
C THR A 75 -0.86 -19.25 4.50
N ILE A 76 -0.73 -17.93 4.39
CA ILE A 76 -1.78 -17.03 3.95
C ILE A 76 -1.47 -16.72 2.48
N PRO A 77 -2.30 -17.18 1.52
CA PRO A 77 -2.11 -16.85 0.12
C PRO A 77 -2.21 -15.33 -0.07
N GLY A 78 -1.41 -14.78 -0.99
CA GLY A 78 -1.54 -13.39 -1.42
C GLY A 78 -2.74 -13.22 -2.37
N LEU A 79 -2.95 -11.98 -2.81
CA LEU A 79 -4.00 -11.61 -3.76
C LEU A 79 -3.60 -11.93 -5.22
N ASP A 80 -4.57 -12.07 -6.12
CA ASP A 80 -4.37 -12.44 -7.52
C ASP A 80 -5.41 -11.75 -8.42
N ALA A 81 -4.97 -10.75 -9.19
CA ALA A 81 -5.78 -9.92 -10.09
C ALA A 81 -6.47 -10.66 -11.25
N ASP A 82 -6.22 -11.96 -11.41
CA ASP A 82 -6.94 -12.82 -12.35
C ASP A 82 -7.94 -13.75 -11.63
N ASN A 83 -8.06 -13.70 -10.30
CA ASN A 83 -8.83 -14.62 -9.46
C ASN A 83 -9.62 -13.95 -8.33
N GLY A 84 -10.80 -13.45 -8.67
CA GLY A 84 -11.73 -12.77 -7.75
C GLY A 84 -12.40 -13.64 -6.68
N THR A 85 -11.85 -14.83 -6.39
CA THR A 85 -12.23 -15.65 -5.23
C THR A 85 -11.35 -15.38 -4.01
N ASP A 86 -10.20 -14.72 -4.18
CA ASP A 86 -9.31 -14.30 -3.10
C ASP A 86 -9.92 -13.20 -2.21
N ASN A 87 -10.88 -12.42 -2.73
CA ASN A 87 -11.80 -11.57 -1.97
C ASN A 87 -12.59 -12.33 -0.88
N GLN A 88 -12.68 -13.66 -0.93
CA GLN A 88 -13.26 -14.41 0.21
C GLN A 88 -12.43 -14.31 1.50
N SER A 89 -11.21 -13.80 1.41
CA SER A 89 -10.39 -13.49 2.59
C SER A 89 -10.73 -12.14 3.23
N ASP A 90 -11.28 -11.19 2.46
CA ASP A 90 -11.74 -9.86 2.89
C ASP A 90 -13.18 -9.98 3.42
N HIS A 91 -13.33 -10.02 4.75
CA HIS A 91 -14.62 -10.31 5.39
C HIS A 91 -15.53 -9.08 5.52
N ASP A 92 -14.97 -7.87 5.48
CA ASP A 92 -15.71 -6.62 5.64
C ASP A 92 -15.72 -5.74 4.37
N TYR A 93 -15.15 -6.22 3.27
CA TYR A 93 -15.11 -5.60 1.95
C TYR A 93 -14.41 -4.25 1.95
N ASP A 94 -13.36 -4.11 2.76
CA ASP A 94 -12.57 -2.88 2.85
C ASP A 94 -11.36 -2.87 1.90
N GLY A 95 -11.12 -3.98 1.20
CA GLY A 95 -10.04 -4.16 0.25
C GLY A 95 -8.68 -4.33 0.92
N LEU A 96 -8.63 -4.90 2.13
CA LEU A 96 -7.40 -5.28 2.81
C LEU A 96 -7.27 -6.80 2.90
N THR A 97 -6.02 -7.30 2.90
CA THR A 97 -5.77 -8.72 3.16
C THR A 97 -6.19 -9.08 4.59
N ALA A 98 -6.63 -10.32 4.81
CA ALA A 98 -7.00 -10.84 6.15
C ALA A 98 -5.92 -10.66 7.25
N LEU A 99 -4.65 -10.41 6.88
CA LEU A 99 -3.57 -10.09 7.82
C LEU A 99 -3.60 -8.64 8.32
N MET A 100 -4.15 -7.73 7.54
CA MET A 100 -4.27 -6.30 7.85
C MET A 100 -5.57 -5.99 8.60
N GLU A 101 -6.51 -6.93 8.65
CA GLU A 101 -7.74 -6.87 9.45
C GLU A 101 -7.51 -7.07 10.98
N TYR A 102 -6.27 -7.35 11.43
CA TYR A 102 -5.92 -7.65 12.83
C TYR A 102 -4.88 -6.72 13.45
#